data_AF-A0A484XV70-F1
#
_entry.id   AF-A0A484XV70-F1
#
_cell.length_a   1.000
_cell.length_b   1.000
_cell.length_c   1.000
_cell.angle_alpha   90.00
_cell.angle_beta   90.00
_cell.angle_gamma   90.00
#
_symmetry.space_group_name_H-M   'P 1'
#
loop_
_entity.id
_entity.type
_entity.pdbx_description
1 polymer ?
#
loop_
_entity_poly.entity_id
_entity_poly.type
_entity_poly.pdbx_seq_one_letter_code
_entity_poly.pdbx_strand_id
1 'polypeptide(L)'
;MLRKQEHELIENVFELESRTVPSSMTGRENVIWFDLHEDEQSLKQKVAEHPHSKFLVCNEDIDHIIGYVDSKDLLNRVLANQSLALNSGVQIRNTLIVPDHPDAL
;
A
#
# COMPACT_ATOMS: atom_id res chain seq x y z
N MET A 1 18.16 12.28 -34.14
CA MET A 1 17.55 12.40 -32.79
C MET A 1 16.50 11.33 -32.50
N LEU A 2 15.79 10.74 -33.49
CA LEU A 2 14.87 9.59 -33.23
C LEU A 2 15.57 8.32 -32.69
N ARG A 3 16.80 8.02 -33.11
CA ARG A 3 17.50 6.78 -32.75
C ARG A 3 17.93 6.63 -31.29
N LYS A 4 17.96 7.73 -30.49
CA LYS A 4 18.38 7.68 -29.09
C LYS A 4 17.22 7.30 -28.16
N GLN A 5 16.03 7.84 -28.41
CA GLN A 5 14.84 7.54 -27.59
C GLN A 5 14.34 6.10 -27.76
N GLU A 6 14.42 5.53 -28.98
CA GLU A 6 14.14 4.10 -29.18
C GLU A 6 15.14 3.19 -28.46
N HIS A 7 16.42 3.59 -28.37
CA HIS A 7 17.43 2.81 -27.66
C HIS A 7 17.21 2.81 -26.15
N GLU A 8 16.91 3.97 -25.56
CA GLU A 8 16.59 4.08 -24.13
C GLU A 8 15.28 3.35 -23.76
N LEU A 9 14.30 3.30 -24.68
CA LEU A 9 13.07 2.53 -24.46
C LEU A 9 13.34 1.02 -24.44
N ILE A 10 14.23 0.54 -25.33
CA ILE A 10 14.62 -0.87 -25.43
C ILE A 10 15.44 -1.30 -24.20
N GLU A 11 16.39 -0.47 -23.74
CA GLU A 11 17.16 -0.77 -22.51
C GLU A 11 16.27 -0.88 -21.27
N ASN A 12 15.29 0.02 -21.10
CA ASN A 12 14.34 -0.06 -19.99
C ASN A 12 13.45 -1.32 -20.03
N VAL A 13 13.11 -1.80 -21.23
CA VAL A 13 12.35 -3.05 -21.43
C VAL A 13 13.19 -4.27 -21.09
N PHE A 14 14.50 -4.26 -21.36
CA PHE A 14 15.40 -5.34 -20.96
C PHE A 14 15.74 -5.32 -19.46
N GLU A 15 15.80 -4.15 -18.80
CA GLU A 15 15.91 -4.09 -17.33
C GLU A 15 14.68 -4.65 -16.61
N LEU A 16 13.49 -4.58 -17.22
CA LEU A 16 12.26 -5.16 -16.69
C LEU A 16 12.26 -6.69 -16.62
N GLU A 17 13.06 -7.38 -17.46
CA GLU A 17 13.22 -8.84 -17.41
C GLU A 17 14.09 -9.32 -16.23
N SER A 18 14.84 -8.41 -15.60
CA SER A 18 15.82 -8.74 -14.54
C SER A 18 15.51 -8.18 -13.16
N ARG A 19 14.41 -7.43 -12.99
CA ARG A 19 13.96 -7.04 -11.65
C ARG A 19 13.26 -8.21 -10.97
N THR A 20 13.99 -8.94 -10.15
CA THR A 20 13.37 -9.71 -9.07
C THR A 20 12.54 -8.75 -8.19
N VAL A 21 11.31 -9.16 -7.87
CA VAL A 21 10.30 -8.44 -7.06
C VAL A 21 10.85 -7.58 -5.90
N PRO A 22 11.90 -7.97 -5.15
CA PRO A 22 12.42 -7.17 -4.04
C PRO A 22 12.99 -5.79 -4.39
N SER A 23 13.48 -5.56 -5.62
CA SER A 23 14.15 -4.28 -5.97
C SER A 23 13.18 -3.12 -6.22
N SER A 24 11.87 -3.36 -6.14
CA SER A 24 10.83 -2.35 -6.35
C SER A 24 9.78 -2.33 -5.24
N MET A 25 9.94 -3.16 -4.21
CA MET A 25 9.12 -3.14 -3.00
C MET A 25 9.73 -2.16 -1.99
N THR A 26 8.87 -1.45 -1.27
CA THR A 26 9.27 -0.77 -0.03
C THR A 26 9.68 -1.83 0.97
N GLY A 27 10.91 -1.75 1.48
CA GLY A 27 11.38 -2.64 2.56
C GLY A 27 10.34 -2.66 3.68
N ARG A 28 10.10 -3.84 4.25
CA ARG A 28 9.01 -4.09 5.21
C ARG A 28 9.01 -3.11 6.38
N GLU A 29 10.19 -2.73 6.84
CA GLU A 29 10.42 -1.76 7.91
C GLU A 29 9.98 -0.32 7.57
N ASN A 30 9.79 -0.02 6.28
CA ASN A 30 9.41 1.30 5.76
C ASN A 30 7.94 1.35 5.32
N VAL A 31 7.17 0.27 5.49
CA VAL A 31 5.75 0.24 5.14
C VAL A 31 4.94 0.93 6.24
N ILE A 32 4.20 1.96 5.87
CA ILE A 32 3.22 2.60 6.76
C ILE A 32 1.90 1.84 6.65
N TRP A 33 1.40 1.35 7.77
CA TRP A 33 0.16 0.58 7.88
C TRP A 33 -0.66 1.03 9.10
N PHE A 34 -1.93 0.64 9.11
CA PHE A 34 -2.85 0.88 10.21
C PHE A 34 -3.11 -0.39 11.00
N ASP A 35 -3.09 -0.27 12.31
CA ASP A 35 -3.59 -1.34 13.16
C ASP A 35 -5.14 -1.32 13.15
N LEU A 36 -5.76 -2.50 13.12
CA LEU A 36 -7.22 -2.65 13.10
C LEU A 36 -7.91 -1.92 14.27
N HIS A 37 -7.23 -1.83 15.41
CA HIS A 37 -7.71 -1.23 16.64
C HIS A 37 -7.13 0.16 16.90
N GLU A 38 -6.47 0.74 15.89
CA GLU A 38 -5.89 2.09 15.96
C GLU A 38 -6.99 3.15 16.12
N ASP A 39 -6.73 4.15 16.97
CA ASP A 39 -7.67 5.22 17.21
C ASP A 39 -7.71 6.22 16.04
N GLU A 40 -8.84 6.93 15.90
CA GLU A 40 -9.04 7.82 14.76
C GLU A 40 -8.05 8.99 14.69
N GLN A 41 -7.51 9.45 15.82
CA GLN A 41 -6.57 10.56 15.85
C GLN A 41 -5.22 10.10 15.29
N SER A 42 -4.74 8.92 15.69
CA SER A 42 -3.53 8.32 15.14
C SER A 42 -3.66 8.05 13.63
N LEU A 43 -4.82 7.53 13.18
CA LEU A 43 -5.09 7.33 11.75
C LEU A 43 -5.01 8.64 10.95
N LYS A 44 -5.65 9.70 11.44
CA LYS A 44 -5.59 11.03 10.79
C LYS A 44 -4.18 11.57 10.73
N GLN A 45 -3.40 11.40 11.81
CA GLN A 45 -2.01 11.83 11.86
C GLN A 45 -1.15 11.09 10.82
N LYS A 46 -1.24 9.75 10.77
CA LYS A 46 -0.50 8.96 9.78
C LYS A 46 -0.85 9.34 8.34
N VAL A 47 -2.12 9.58 8.02
CA VAL A 47 -2.55 10.03 6.69
C VAL A 47 -1.98 11.40 6.34
N ALA A 48 -1.91 12.31 7.31
CA ALA A 48 -1.37 13.66 7.11
C ALA A 48 0.16 13.67 6.94
N GLU A 49 0.87 12.83 7.71
CA GLU A 49 2.34 12.70 7.64
C GLU A 49 2.79 11.94 6.40
N HIS A 50 2.01 10.95 5.97
CA HIS A 50 2.32 10.08 4.84
C HIS A 50 1.19 10.11 3.81
N PRO A 51 1.22 10.99 2.79
CA PRO A 51 0.12 11.13 1.82
C PRO A 51 0.09 10.00 0.77
N HIS A 52 0.10 8.74 1.23
CA HIS A 52 -0.06 7.57 0.37
C HIS A 52 -1.51 7.42 -0.09
N SER A 53 -1.70 6.84 -1.27
CA SER A 53 -3.05 6.57 -1.80
C SER A 53 -3.75 5.41 -1.09
N LYS A 54 -2.98 4.47 -0.54
CA LYS A 54 -3.48 3.25 0.11
C LYS A 54 -2.65 2.94 1.34
N PHE A 55 -3.31 2.40 2.34
CA PHE A 55 -2.70 1.93 3.56
C PHE A 55 -3.14 0.50 3.82
N LEU A 56 -2.19 -0.36 4.17
CA LEU A 56 -2.51 -1.69 4.67
C LEU A 56 -3.21 -1.56 6.02
N VAL A 57 -4.14 -2.47 6.28
CA VAL A 57 -4.76 -2.67 7.59
C VAL A 57 -4.34 -4.04 8.08
N CYS A 58 -3.69 -4.07 9.23
CA CYS A 58 -3.19 -5.29 9.84
C CYS A 58 -3.69 -5.42 11.27
N ASN A 59 -3.62 -6.63 11.83
CA ASN A 59 -3.96 -6.88 13.23
C ASN A 59 -2.68 -7.12 14.03
N GLU A 60 -2.36 -6.24 14.97
CA GLU A 60 -1.20 -6.34 15.88
C GLU A 60 0.17 -6.15 15.20
N ASP A 61 0.40 -6.78 14.06
CA ASP A 61 1.65 -6.70 13.29
C ASP A 61 1.42 -6.71 11.77
N ILE A 62 2.48 -6.44 11.01
CA ILE A 62 2.43 -6.38 9.54
C ILE A 62 2.31 -7.75 8.85
N ASP A 63 2.51 -8.87 9.56
CA ASP A 63 2.28 -10.22 9.00
C ASP A 63 0.79 -10.55 8.91
N HIS A 64 -0.01 -10.02 9.84
CA HIS A 64 -1.44 -10.29 9.92
C HIS A 64 -2.24 -9.26 9.11
N ILE A 65 -2.02 -9.23 7.80
CA ILE A 65 -2.72 -8.33 6.88
C ILE A 65 -4.18 -8.75 6.74
N ILE A 66 -5.09 -7.82 7.07
CA ILE A 66 -6.54 -7.99 6.86
C ILE A 66 -6.92 -7.49 5.47
N GLY A 67 -6.29 -6.41 5.02
CA GLY A 67 -6.55 -5.81 3.73
C GLY A 67 -5.92 -4.43 3.59
N TYR A 68 -6.57 -3.56 2.82
CA TYR A 68 -6.17 -2.17 2.68
C TYR A 68 -7.37 -1.21 2.63
N VAL A 69 -7.09 0.07 2.87
CA VAL A 69 -8.05 1.17 2.72
C VAL A 69 -7.48 2.25 1.81
N ASP A 70 -8.35 2.98 1.10
CA ASP A 70 -7.96 4.11 0.28
C ASP A 70 -8.00 5.40 1.10
N SER A 71 -6.96 6.23 1.03
CA SER A 71 -6.91 7.47 1.79
C SER A 71 -7.97 8.48 1.36
N LYS A 72 -8.44 8.41 0.11
CA LYS A 72 -9.57 9.22 -0.37
C LYS A 72 -10.87 8.82 0.31
N ASP A 73 -11.09 7.52 0.53
CA ASP A 73 -12.28 7.01 1.22
C ASP A 73 -12.28 7.47 2.70
N LEU A 74 -11.11 7.46 3.35
CA LEU A 74 -10.92 8.00 4.71
C LEU A 74 -11.18 9.51 4.76
N LEU A 75 -10.63 10.27 3.81
CA LEU A 75 -10.85 11.72 3.74
C LEU A 75 -12.34 12.06 3.58
N ASN A 76 -13.04 11.38 2.67
CA ASN A 76 -14.47 11.58 2.45
C ASN A 76 -15.28 11.34 3.73
N ARG A 77 -14.90 10.34 4.56
CA ARG A 77 -15.53 10.08 5.85
C ARG A 77 -15.28 11.18 6.87
N VAL A 78 -14.05 11.68 6.96
CA VAL A 78 -13.73 12.83 7.83
C VAL A 78 -14.57 14.03 7.46
N LEU A 79 -14.67 14.34 6.15
CA LEU A 79 -15.50 15.43 5.65
C LEU A 79 -16.99 15.23 5.94
N ALA A 80 -17.45 13.98 5.97
CA ALA A 80 -18.82 13.60 6.31
C ALA A 80 -19.07 13.45 7.83
N ASN A 81 -18.08 13.74 8.69
CA ASN A 81 -18.13 13.47 10.14
C ASN A 81 -18.51 12.03 10.50
N GLN A 82 -18.08 11.07 9.67
CA GLN A 82 -18.27 9.64 9.90
C GLN A 82 -17.07 9.05 10.65
N SER A 83 -17.32 7.97 11.40
CA SER A 83 -16.25 7.26 12.11
C SER A 83 -15.23 6.65 11.14
N LEU A 84 -13.96 6.70 11.55
CA LEU A 84 -12.83 6.05 10.92
C LEU A 84 -12.46 4.71 11.57
N ALA A 85 -13.28 4.19 12.49
CA ALA A 85 -13.03 2.90 13.11
C ALA A 85 -12.86 1.81 12.04
N LEU A 86 -11.67 1.19 11.96
CA LEU A 86 -11.35 0.21 10.91
C LEU A 86 -12.08 -1.12 11.11
N ASN A 87 -12.43 -1.46 12.35
CA ASN A 87 -13.12 -2.70 12.71
C ASN A 87 -14.64 -2.74 12.40
N SER A 88 -15.25 -1.60 12.08
CA SER A 88 -16.72 -1.50 11.99
C SER A 88 -17.21 -0.35 11.12
N GLY A 89 -16.44 0.73 11.08
CA GLY A 89 -16.72 1.90 10.27
C GLY A 89 -16.29 1.69 8.83
N VAL A 90 -14.98 1.51 8.58
CA VAL A 90 -14.37 1.62 7.24
C VAL A 90 -14.43 0.29 6.48
N GLN A 91 -14.71 0.37 5.17
CA GLN A 91 -14.66 -0.81 4.31
C GLN A 91 -13.20 -1.17 4.00
N ILE A 92 -12.72 -2.28 4.58
CA ILE A 92 -11.43 -2.87 4.26
C ILE A 92 -11.57 -3.67 2.96
N ARG A 93 -10.67 -3.44 2.00
CA ARG A 93 -10.63 -4.13 0.70
C ARG A 93 -9.58 -5.23 0.72
N ASN A 94 -9.86 -6.36 0.08
CA ASN A 94 -8.93 -7.49 0.02
C ASN A 94 -7.61 -7.12 -0.66
N THR A 95 -6.49 -7.52 -0.06
CA THR A 95 -5.16 -7.42 -0.65
C THR A 95 -4.91 -8.56 -1.64
N LEU A 96 -4.16 -8.25 -2.71
CA LEU A 96 -3.55 -9.28 -3.55
C LEU A 96 -2.18 -9.58 -2.95
N ILE A 97 -2.00 -10.80 -2.46
CA ILE A 97 -0.73 -11.27 -1.89
C ILE A 97 0.05 -11.95 -3.00
N VAL A 98 1.25 -11.45 -3.30
CA VAL A 98 2.19 -12.11 -4.20
C VAL A 98 3.24 -12.81 -3.30
N PRO A 99 3.34 -14.14 -3.33
CA PRO A 99 4.36 -14.84 -2.55
C PRO A 99 5.75 -14.57 -3.13
N ASP A 100 6.75 -14.43 -2.25
CA ASP A 100 8.15 -14.19 -2.63
C ASP A 100 8.77 -15.38 -3.40
N HIS A 101 8.17 -16.58 -3.28
CA HIS A 101 8.53 -17.75 -4.06
C HIS A 101 7.31 -18.31 -4.81
N PRO A 102 7.45 -18.61 -6.12
CA PRO A 102 6.35 -19.14 -6.94
C PRO A 102 5.89 -20.57 -6.58
N ASP A 103 6.52 -21.27 -5.63
CA ASP A 103 6.27 -22.69 -5.33
C ASP A 103 5.62 -22.97 -3.96
N ALA A 104 4.86 -22.04 -3.40
CA ALA A 104 4.05 -22.28 -2.18
C ALA A 104 2.54 -22.29 -2.49
N LEU A 105 2.11 -23.29 -3.26
CA LEU A 105 0.72 -23.77 -3.36
C LEU A 105 0.70 -25.30 -3.42
#